data_AF-A0A4Q6EAD5-F1
#
_entry.id   AF-A0A4Q6EAD5-F1
#
_cell.length_a   1.000
_cell.length_b   1.000
_cell.length_c   1.000
_cell.angle_alpha   90.00
_cell.angle_beta   90.00
_cell.angle_gamma   90.00
#
_symmetry.space_group_name_H-M   'P 1'
#
loop_
_entity.id
_entity.type
_entity.pdbx_description
1 polymer ?
#
loop_
_entity_poly.entity_id
_entity_poly.type
_entity_poly.pdbx_seq_one_letter_code
_entity_poly.pdbx_strand_id
1 'polypeptide(L)'
;VSTMTANLKAPIVVNTGSQLARQVVLQENEYSVKFSMYRELLSVMMSAASASKASTSGVIEQPAATALILREATSQVEVLAL
;
A
#
# COMPACT_ATOMS: atom_id res chain seq x y z
N VAL A 1 -18.67 8.09 -17.26
CA VAL A 1 -17.96 8.35 -15.99
C VAL A 1 -16.55 7.79 -16.12
N SER A 2 -15.51 8.60 -15.88
CA SER A 2 -14.11 8.15 -15.92
C SER A 2 -13.75 7.53 -14.57
N THR A 3 -13.16 6.33 -14.58
CA THR A 3 -12.76 5.60 -13.36
C THR A 3 -11.25 5.69 -13.16
N MET A 4 -10.82 6.04 -11.94
CA MET A 4 -9.40 6.12 -11.60
C MET A 4 -8.79 4.72 -11.56
N THR A 5 -7.61 4.56 -12.17
CA THR A 5 -6.85 3.31 -12.16
C THR A 5 -5.40 3.57 -11.76
N ALA A 6 -4.74 2.56 -11.20
CA ALA A 6 -3.32 2.60 -10.84
C ALA A 6 -2.52 1.65 -11.73
N ASN A 7 -1.30 2.05 -12.09
CA ASN A 7 -0.35 1.21 -12.80
C ASN A 7 0.57 0.50 -11.81
N LEU A 8 0.20 -0.72 -11.40
CA LEU A 8 0.99 -1.51 -10.46
C LEU A 8 2.24 -2.14 -11.12
N LYS A 9 2.27 -2.22 -12.45
CA LYS A 9 3.39 -2.77 -13.23
C LYS A 9 4.63 -1.87 -13.25
N ALA A 10 4.44 -0.57 -13.03
CA ALA A 10 5.52 0.42 -13.10
C ALA A 10 5.50 1.39 -11.91
N PRO A 11 5.83 0.92 -10.69
CA PRO A 11 5.89 1.78 -9.50
C PRO A 11 6.96 2.87 -9.61
N ILE A 12 6.73 3.96 -8.85
CA ILE A 12 7.72 5.01 -8.61
C ILE A 12 8.43 4.68 -7.30
N VAL A 13 9.74 4.46 -7.38
CA VAL A 13 10.59 4.20 -6.22
C VAL A 13 11.39 5.46 -5.93
N VAL A 14 11.24 6.00 -4.71
CA VAL A 14 11.95 7.19 -4.24
C VAL A 14 12.83 6.79 -3.07
N ASN A 15 14.13 7.03 -3.18
CA ASN A 15 15.06 6.88 -2.07
C ASN A 15 15.31 8.26 -1.45
N THR A 16 14.75 8.48 -0.26
CA THR A 16 14.85 9.76 0.46
C THR A 16 16.27 10.09 0.92
N GLY A 17 17.10 9.08 1.18
CA GLY A 17 18.49 9.29 1.61
C GLY A 17 19.40 9.80 0.49
N SER A 18 19.31 9.18 -0.69
CA SER A 18 20.07 9.61 -1.88
C SER A 18 19.39 10.70 -2.70
N GLN A 19 18.14 11.05 -2.37
CA GLN A 19 17.28 11.95 -3.15
C GLN A 19 17.12 11.56 -4.62
N LEU A 20 17.21 10.26 -4.91
CA LEU A 20 17.01 9.72 -6.25
C LEU A 20 15.65 9.04 -6.36
N ALA A 21 15.00 9.24 -7.50
CA ALA A 21 13.75 8.58 -7.84
C ALA A 21 13.86 7.89 -9.20
N ARG A 22 13.28 6.69 -9.33
CA ARG A 22 13.22 5.93 -10.59
C ARG A 22 11.86 5.27 -10.73
N GLN A 23 11.36 5.21 -11.96
CA GLN A 23 10.25 4.34 -12.30
C GLN A 23 10.80 2.97 -12.68
N VAL A 24 10.38 1.93 -11.97
CA VAL A 24 10.85 0.56 -12.22
C VAL A 24 9.75 -0.20 -12.91
N VAL A 25 10.01 -0.73 -14.11
CA VAL A 25 9.05 -1.58 -14.82
C VAL A 25 9.31 -3.02 -14.41
N LEU A 26 8.34 -3.65 -13.74
CA LEU A 26 8.45 -5.03 -13.29
C LEU A 26 8.30 -5.97 -14.49
N GLN A 27 9.15 -6.99 -14.60
CA GLN A 27 9.07 -7.95 -15.73
C GLN A 27 7.96 -8.99 -15.54
N GLU A 28 7.69 -9.38 -14.29
CA GLU A 28 6.69 -10.39 -13.92
C GLU A 28 5.24 -9.95 -14.22
N ASN A 29 4.42 -10.85 -14.72
CA ASN A 29 3.07 -10.53 -15.21
C ASN A 29 1.98 -10.51 -14.12
N GLU A 30 2.36 -10.61 -12.86
CA GLU A 30 1.43 -10.62 -11.72
C GLU A 30 0.76 -9.26 -11.49
N TYR A 31 1.37 -8.18 -11.97
CA TYR A 31 0.89 -6.81 -11.76
C TYR A 31 0.24 -6.21 -13.00
N SER A 32 -0.99 -5.70 -12.84
CA SER A 32 -1.74 -5.04 -13.91
C SER A 32 -1.36 -3.57 -14.10
N VAL A 33 -1.39 -3.11 -15.35
CA VAL A 33 -1.22 -1.70 -15.73
C VAL A 33 -2.44 -0.85 -15.38
N LYS A 34 -3.63 -1.46 -15.30
CA LYS A 34 -4.90 -0.78 -14.99
C LYS A 34 -5.60 -1.49 -13.86
N PHE A 35 -5.17 -1.18 -12.64
CA PHE A 35 -5.77 -1.70 -11.43
C PHE A 35 -6.87 -0.78 -10.89
N SER A 36 -8.03 -1.32 -10.51
CA SER A 36 -9.16 -0.54 -10.00
C SER A 36 -9.07 -0.35 -8.49
N MET A 37 -8.73 0.87 -8.04
CA MET A 37 -8.54 1.18 -6.61
C MET A 37 -9.84 1.23 -5.81
N TYR A 38 -10.95 1.66 -6.44
CA TYR A 38 -12.20 1.93 -5.74
C TYR A 38 -12.79 0.67 -5.07
N ARG A 39 -12.68 -0.49 -5.74
CA ARG A 39 -13.24 -1.75 -5.23
C ARG A 39 -12.57 -2.20 -3.93
N GLU A 40 -11.24 -2.08 -3.86
CA GLU A 40 -10.50 -2.48 -2.65
C GLU A 40 -10.70 -1.49 -1.51
N LEU A 41 -10.63 -0.19 -1.79
CA LEU A 41 -10.87 0.85 -0.78
C LEU A 41 -12.24 0.69 -0.12
N LEU A 42 -13.29 0.42 -0.91
CA LEU A 42 -14.64 0.19 -0.39
C LEU A 42 -14.69 -1.05 0.51
N SER A 43 -14.05 -2.15 0.10
CA SER A 43 -13.99 -3.38 0.89
C SER A 43 -13.30 -3.16 2.25
N VAL A 44 -12.19 -2.42 2.25
CA VAL A 44 -11.45 -2.09 3.48
C VAL A 44 -12.28 -1.19 4.39
N MET A 45 -12.91 -0.14 3.85
CA MET A 45 -13.78 0.75 4.62
C MET A 45 -14.98 0.02 5.23
N MET A 46 -15.66 -0.84 4.46
CA MET A 46 -16.80 -1.61 4.94
C MET A 46 -16.37 -2.59 6.06
N SER A 47 -15.23 -3.25 5.89
CA SER A 47 -14.66 -4.14 6.91
C SER A 47 -14.31 -3.40 8.20
N ALA A 48 -13.71 -2.20 8.08
CA ALA A 48 -13.39 -1.35 9.23
C ALA A 48 -14.65 -0.86 9.97
N ALA A 49 -15.71 -0.48 9.23
CA ALA A 49 -16.98 -0.07 9.80
C ALA A 49 -17.72 -1.23 10.51
N SER A 50 -17.60 -2.45 10.00
CA SER A 50 -18.15 -3.64 10.66
C SER A 50 -17.37 -4.01 11.93
N ALA A 51 -16.05 -3.85 11.93
CA ALA A 51 -15.21 -4.09 13.10
C ALA A 51 -15.50 -3.10 14.24
N SER A 52 -15.74 -1.81 13.92
CA SER A 52 -16.01 -0.80 14.95
C SER A 52 -17.35 -1.00 15.68
N LYS A 53 -18.31 -1.71 15.06
CA LYS A 53 -19.58 -2.07 15.72
C LYS A 53 -19.44 -3.21 16.72
N ALA A 54 -18.42 -4.06 16.58
CA ALA A 54 -18.21 -5.21 17.47
C ALA A 54 -17.50 -4.83 18.79
N SER A 55 -16.91 -3.64 18.89
CA SER A 55 -16.12 -3.20 20.05
C SER A 55 -16.88 -2.36 21.08
N THR A 56 -18.20 -2.19 20.97
CA THR A 56 -19.01 -1.38 21.91
C THR A 56 -19.45 -2.13 23.19
N SER A 57 -18.59 -2.98 23.75
CA SER A 57 -18.81 -3.58 25.07
C SER A 57 -17.48 -3.82 25.78
N GLY A 58 -16.98 -2.78 26.46
CA GLY A 58 -15.94 -2.92 27.48
C GLY A 58 -14.71 -2.04 27.28
N VAL A 59 -14.66 -0.99 28.11
CA VAL A 59 -13.48 -0.23 28.58
C VAL A 59 -12.77 0.69 27.57
N ILE A 60 -12.68 1.95 28.01
CA ILE A 60 -12.05 3.11 27.38
C ILE A 60 -10.53 2.95 27.46
N GLU A 61 -9.87 2.76 26.31
CA GLU A 61 -8.53 3.29 26.07
C GLU A 61 -8.46 3.81 24.63
N GLN A 62 -8.03 5.06 24.50
CA GLN A 62 -7.80 5.77 23.25
C GLN A 62 -6.73 5.04 22.41
N PRO A 63 -7.01 4.59 21.16
CA PRO A 63 -5.94 4.28 20.24
C PRO A 63 -5.71 5.50 19.36
N ALA A 64 -4.50 6.06 19.47
CA ALA A 64 -3.92 6.93 18.48
C ALA A 64 -4.16 6.33 17.08
N ALA A 65 -4.46 7.20 16.11
CA ALA A 65 -4.56 6.83 14.70
C ALA A 65 -3.50 5.79 14.37
N THR A 66 -3.93 4.55 14.10
CA THR A 66 -3.05 3.44 13.73
C THR A 66 -2.42 3.81 12.40
N ALA A 67 -1.29 4.52 12.48
CA ALA A 67 -0.36 4.64 11.39
C ALA A 67 -0.13 3.23 10.89
N LEU A 68 -0.36 3.02 9.59
CA LEU A 68 0.12 1.83 8.88
C LEU A 68 1.60 1.67 9.26
N ILE A 69 1.89 0.74 10.16
CA ILE A 69 3.26 0.40 10.54
C ILE A 69 3.84 -0.26 9.30
N LEU A 70 4.50 0.55 8.47
CA LEU A 70 5.45 0.11 7.47
C LEU A 70 6.55 -0.62 8.23
N ARG A 71 6.43 -1.95 8.33
CA ARG A 71 7.54 -2.79 8.75
C ARG A 71 8.66 -2.55 7.75
N GLU A 72 9.81 -2.08 8.22
CA GLU A 72 11.02 -1.98 7.41
C GLU A 72 11.32 -3.35 6.81
N ALA A 73 11.00 -3.51 5.53
CA ALA A 73 11.50 -4.61 4.73
C ALA A 73 12.95 -4.26 4.39
N THR A 74 13.89 -4.70 5.22
CA THR A 74 15.32 -4.69 4.89
C THR A 74 15.55 -5.68 3.75
N SER A 75 15.50 -5.22 2.50
CA SER A 75 15.91 -6.03 1.35
C SER A 75 17.43 -6.02 1.24
N GLN A 76 18.08 -7.13 1.56
CA GLN A 76 19.40 -7.41 1.01
C GLN A 76 19.21 -7.97 -0.40
N VAL A 77 19.49 -7.15 -1.41
CA VAL A 77 19.71 -7.64 -2.78
C VAL A 77 20.98 -6.96 -3.30
N GLU A 78 22.04 -7.76 -3.40
CA GLU A 78 23.34 -7.36 -3.92
C GLU A 78 23.21 -6.92 -5.37
N VAL A 79 23.70 -5.71 -5.69
CA VAL A 79 23.83 -5.25 -7.07
C VAL A 79 25.17 -5.73 -7.60
N LEU A 80 25.13 -6.80 -8.39
CA LEU A 80 26.28 -7.27 -9.17
C LEU A 80 26.54 -6.24 -10.30
N ALA A 81 27.62 -5.48 -10.17
CA ALA A 81 28.10 -4.58 -11.21
C ALA A 81 28.78 -5.40 -12.32
N LEU A 82 28.32 -5.19 -13.56
CA LEU A 82 29.04 -5.49 -14.80
C LEU A 82 29.32 -4.17 -15.50
#